data_AF-A0A7W7ZVJ2-F1
#
_entry.id   AF-A0A7W7ZVJ2-F1
#
_cell.length_a   1.000
_cell.length_b   1.000
_cell.length_c   1.000
_cell.angle_alpha   90.00
_cell.angle_beta   90.00
_cell.angle_gamma   90.00
#
_symmetry.space_group_name_H-M   'P 1'
#
loop_
_entity.id
_entity.type
_entity.pdbx_description
1 polymer ?
#
loop_
_entity_poly.entity_id
_entity_poly.type
_entity_poly.pdbx_seq_one_letter_code
_entity_poly.pdbx_strand_id
1 'polypeptide(L)' 'MNKIAAGPASDRRDLFRESASRLGMNAAIVEKDFWVCWILKLLFAEPALKYQMVFRGGTSLSKVFGLIDRF' A
#
# COMPACT_ATOMS: atom_id res chain seq x y z
N MET A 1 9.96 -0.46 -2.48
CA MET A 1 9.31 -0.22 -1.18
C MET A 1 10.30 -0.34 -0.01
N ASN A 2 11.06 -1.43 0.15
CA ASN A 2 12.00 -1.58 1.29
C ASN A 2 12.99 -0.43 1.45
N LYS A 3 13.59 0.06 0.36
CA LYS A 3 14.49 1.23 0.38
C LYS A 3 13.81 2.50 0.90
N ILE A 4 12.55 2.72 0.52
CA ILE A 4 11.75 3.88 0.95
C ILE A 4 11.36 3.70 2.42
N ALA A 5 10.86 2.52 2.80
CA ALA A 5 10.47 2.21 4.17
C ALA A 5 11.63 2.36 5.16
N ALA A 6 12.83 1.87 4.81
CA ALA A 6 14.03 1.96 5.63
C ALA A 6 14.81 3.29 5.49
N GLY A 7 14.40 4.18 4.58
CA GLY A 7 15.10 5.44 4.33
C GLY A 7 14.89 6.49 5.44
N PRO A 8 15.50 7.67 5.31
CA PRO A 8 15.26 8.80 6.20
C PRO A 8 13.80 9.29 6.15
N ALA A 9 13.30 9.83 7.26
CA ALA A 9 11.95 10.40 7.32
C ALA A 9 11.80 11.65 6.42
N SER A 10 12.88 12.41 6.17
CA SER A 10 12.90 13.50 5.19
C SER A 10 12.56 13.00 3.79
N ASP A 11 13.30 12.01 3.32
CA ASP A 11 13.21 11.50 1.96
C ASP A 11 11.84 10.86 1.71
N ARG A 12 11.32 10.13 2.69
CA ARG A 12 9.95 9.61 2.63
C ARG A 12 8.91 10.73 2.50
N ARG A 13 9.01 11.78 3.31
CA ARG A 13 8.07 12.91 3.26
C ARG A 13 8.10 13.58 1.90
N ASP A 14 9.28 13.78 1.32
CA ASP A 14 9.41 14.41 0.02
C ASP A 14 8.81 13.54 -1.10
N LEU A 15 9.06 12.23 -1.06
CA LEU A 15 8.46 11.26 -1.99
C LEU A 15 6.93 11.22 -1.87
N PHE A 16 6.38 11.22 -0.66
CA PHE A 16 4.93 11.19 -0.44
C PHE A 16 4.27 12.51 -0.87
N ARG A 17 4.90 13.66 -0.62
CA ARG A 17 4.41 14.97 -1.07
C ARG A 17 4.39 15.08 -2.58
N GLU A 18 5.48 14.69 -3.24
CA GLU A 18 5.57 14.72 -4.70
C GLU A 18 4.53 13.78 -5.34
N SER A 19 4.41 12.56 -4.80
CA SER A 19 3.43 11.59 -5.29
C SER A 19 1.99 12.09 -5.10
N ALA A 20 1.70 12.68 -3.95
CA ALA A 20 0.41 13.31 -3.67
C ALA A 20 0.09 14.47 -4.61
N SER A 21 1.07 15.32 -4.90
CA SER A 21 0.91 16.43 -5.86
C SER A 21 0.55 15.91 -7.25
N ARG A 22 1.24 14.88 -7.74
CA ARG A 22 0.96 14.27 -9.06
C ARG A 22 -0.40 13.58 -9.13
N LEU A 23 -0.85 13.00 -8.02
CA LEU A 23 -2.14 12.30 -7.94
C LEU A 23 -3.32 13.22 -7.60
N GLY A 24 -3.07 14.49 -7.25
CA GLY A 24 -4.12 15.39 -6.74
C GLY A 24 -4.70 14.92 -5.40
N MET A 25 -3.91 14.24 -4.58
CA MET A 25 -4.33 13.64 -3.31
C MET A 25 -3.64 14.29 -2.11
N ASN A 26 -4.14 14.04 -0.90
CA ASN A 26 -3.45 14.43 0.32
C ASN A 26 -2.26 13.49 0.59
N ALA A 27 -1.08 14.04 0.92
CA ALA A 27 0.13 13.27 1.25
C ALA A 27 -0.08 12.23 2.35
N ALA A 28 -0.94 12.50 3.33
CA ALA A 28 -1.28 11.54 4.38
C ALA A 28 -2.01 10.28 3.82
N ILE A 29 -2.79 10.43 2.74
CA ILE A 29 -3.47 9.30 2.09
C ILE A 29 -2.44 8.43 1.36
N VAL A 30 -1.51 9.06 0.64
CA VAL A 30 -0.42 8.37 -0.07
C VAL A 30 0.50 7.65 0.91
N GLU A 31 0.87 8.30 2.01
CA GLU A 31 1.69 7.69 3.05
C GLU A 31 1.00 6.47 3.67
N LYS A 32 -0.29 6.62 4.05
CA LYS A 32 -1.10 5.50 4.57
C LYS A 32 -1.12 4.33 3.59
N ASP A 33 -1.40 4.60 2.32
CA ASP A 33 -1.49 3.57 1.29
C ASP A 33 -0.16 2.84 1.09
N PHE A 34 0.95 3.59 1.06
CA PHE A 34 2.29 3.02 0.98
C PHE A 34 2.55 2.01 2.11
N TRP A 35 2.26 2.38 3.37
CA TRP A 35 2.52 1.51 4.51
C TRP A 35 1.64 0.26 4.51
N VAL A 36 0.35 0.40 4.17
CA VAL A 36 -0.56 -0.75 4.04
C VAL A 36 -0.06 -1.72 2.97
N CYS A 37 0.25 -1.22 1.77
CA CYS A 37 0.76 -2.05 0.69
C CYS A 37 2.12 -2.69 1.03
N TRP A 38 2.98 -1.97 1.76
CA TRP A 38 4.28 -2.51 2.17
C TRP A 38 4.13 -3.64 3.18
N ILE A 39 3.28 -3.49 4.21
CA ILE A 39 3.02 -4.53 5.21
C ILE A 39 2.37 -5.75 4.55
N LEU A 40 1.35 -5.55 3.69
CA LEU A 40 0.72 -6.65 2.97
C LEU A 40 1.75 -7.41 2.12
N LYS A 41 2.65 -6.70 1.44
CA LYS A 41 3.74 -7.35 0.69
C LYS A 41 4.60 -8.23 1.59
N LEU A 42 4.97 -7.77 2.79
CA LEU A 42 5.79 -8.55 3.71
C LEU A 42 5.04 -9.77 4.24
N LEU A 43 3.78 -9.59 4.69
CA LEU A 43 2.95 -10.66 5.21
C LEU A 43 2.75 -11.78 4.18
N PHE A 44 2.39 -11.44 2.95
CA PHE A 44 2.15 -12.43 1.90
C PHE A 44 3.44 -13.00 1.27
N ALA A 45 4.60 -12.41 1.55
CA ALA A 45 5.90 -12.96 1.14
C ALA A 45 6.48 -13.95 2.17
N GLU A 46 6.00 -13.94 3.41
CA GLU A 46 6.49 -14.83 4.48
C GLU A 46 6.07 -16.29 4.21
N PRO A 47 7.02 -17.22 3.95
CA PRO A 47 6.71 -18.61 3.64
C PRO A 47 5.87 -19.31 4.71
N ALA A 48 6.10 -19.00 5.98
CA ALA A 48 5.33 -19.60 7.09
C ALA A 48 3.84 -19.22 7.04
N LEU A 49 3.51 -18.05 6.51
CA LEU A 49 2.14 -17.53 6.46
C LEU A 49 1.45 -17.77 5.11
N LYS A 50 2.17 -18.27 4.11
CA LYS A 50 1.72 -18.43 2.71
C LYS A 50 0.36 -19.12 2.57
N TYR A 51 0.08 -20.13 3.41
CA TYR A 51 -1.16 -20.90 3.37
C TYR A 51 -2.13 -20.58 4.53
N GLN A 52 -1.77 -19.62 5.38
CA GLN A 52 -2.54 -19.25 6.56
C GLN A 52 -3.38 -17.97 6.36
N MET A 53 -3.11 -17.21 5.30
CA MET A 53 -3.75 -15.92 5.05
C MET A 53 -4.39 -15.87 3.67
N VAL A 54 -5.56 -15.23 3.61
CA VAL A 54 -6.26 -14.92 2.36
C VAL A 54 -6.62 -13.45 2.36
N PHE A 55 -6.25 -12.73 1.30
CA PHE A 55 -6.66 -11.34 1.12
C PHE A 55 -8.13 -11.30 0.68
N ARG A 56 -9.01 -10.81 1.55
CA ARG A 56 -10.47 -10.75 1.32
C ARG A 56 -11.04 -9.36 1.60
N GLY A 57 -12.32 -9.18 1.29
CA GLY A 57 -13.08 -7.97 1.54
C GLY A 57 -13.37 -7.18 0.25
N GLY A 58 -13.89 -5.97 0.39
CA GLY A 58 -14.31 -5.23 -0.80
C GLY A 58 -13.14 -4.70 -1.65
N THR A 59 -11.91 -4.65 -1.15
CA THR A 59 -10.73 -4.30 -1.97
C THR A 59 -10.38 -5.44 -2.92
N SER A 60 -10.46 -6.70 -2.49
CA SER A 60 -10.32 -7.83 -3.41
C SER A 60 -11.47 -7.87 -4.42
N LEU A 61 -12.72 -7.60 -3.98
CA LEU A 61 -13.87 -7.57 -4.90
C LEU A 61 -13.75 -6.49 -5.97
N SER A 62 -13.32 -5.27 -5.62
CA SER A 62 -13.19 -4.15 -6.57
C SER A 62 -11.91 -4.22 -7.42
N LYS A 63 -10.74 -4.41 -6.80
CA LYS A 63 -9.44 -4.24 -7.48
C LYS A 63 -8.86 -5.54 -8.06
N VAL A 64 -9.30 -6.71 -7.58
CA VAL A 64 -8.82 -8.01 -8.09
C VAL A 64 -9.87 -8.65 -9.00
N PHE A 65 -11.13 -8.68 -8.56
CA PHE A 65 -12.20 -9.36 -9.31
C PHE A 65 -13.09 -8.41 -10.14
N GLY A 66 -13.04 -7.10 -9.94
CA GLY A 66 -13.85 -6.13 -10.68
C GLY A 66 -15.37 -6.29 -10.49
N LEU A 67 -15.81 -6.89 -9.37
CA LEU A 67 -17.21 -7.26 -9.14
C LEU A 67 -18.05 -6.13 -8.55
N ILE A 68 -17.41 -5.14 -7.93
CA ILE A 68 -18.08 -3.97 -7.35
C ILE A 68 -17.29 -2.72 -7.69
N ASP A 69 -18.00 -1.64 -7.98
CA ASP A 69 -17.39 -0.34 -8.22
C ASP A 69 -17.49 0.51 -6.95
N ARG A 70 -16.36 0.65 -6.28
CA ARG A 70 -16.21 1.48 -5.08
C ARG A 70 -14.79 2.03 -5.06
N PHE A 71 -14.68 3.33 -4.82
CA PHE A 71 -13.43 4.10 -4.88
C PHE A 71 -12.70 4.01 -6.23
#